data_AF-A0A7X4DJY9-F1
#
_entry.id   AF-A0A7X4DJY9-F1
#
_cell.length_a   1.000
_cell.length_b   1.000
_cell.length_c   1.000
_cell.angle_alpha   90.00
_cell.angle_beta   90.00
_cell.angle_gamma   90.00
#
_symmetry.space_group_name_H-M   'P 1'
#
loop_
_entity.id
_entity.type
_entity.pdbx_description
1 polymer ?
#
loop_
_entity_poly.entity_id
_entity_poly.type
_entity_poly.pdbx_seq_one_letter_code
_entity_poly.pdbx_strand_id
1 'polypeptide(L)' 'MRSLSEAAAGWIERSSAHYVALSRKFMAESACELCGGPTLERHCKIVCLNCGYQRDCSDP' A
#
# COMPACT_ATOMS: atom_id res chain seq x y z
N MET A 1 -12.14 19.17 -30.55
CA MET A 1 -11.12 18.13 -30.30
C MET A 1 -10.40 18.49 -29.02
N ARG A 2 -10.32 17.58 -28.05
CA ARG A 2 -9.47 17.78 -26.86
C ARG A 2 -8.01 17.53 -27.26
N SER A 3 -7.10 18.29 -26.67
CA SER A 3 -5.67 18.07 -26.89
C SER A 3 -5.21 16.75 -26.22
N LEU A 4 -4.06 16.24 -26.65
CA LEU A 4 -3.46 15.06 -26.03
C LEU A 4 -3.13 15.31 -24.55
N SER A 5 -2.70 16.53 -24.20
CA SER A 5 -2.40 16.89 -22.81
C SER A 5 -3.66 16.94 -21.94
N GLU A 6 -4.77 17.47 -22.45
CA GLU A 6 -6.06 17.47 -21.75
C GLU A 6 -6.60 16.04 -21.53
N ALA A 7 -6.48 15.19 -22.53
CA ALA A 7 -6.88 13.79 -22.42
C ALA A 7 -6.01 13.03 -21.40
N ALA A 8 -4.69 13.26 -21.43
CA ALA A 8 -3.75 12.67 -20.49
C ALA A 8 -4.00 13.14 -19.04
N ALA A 9 -4.18 14.45 -18.83
CA ALA A 9 -4.46 15.03 -17.51
C ALA A 9 -5.72 14.42 -16.88
N GLY A 10 -6.81 14.30 -17.65
CA GLY A 10 -8.03 13.65 -17.18
C GLY A 10 -7.84 12.17 -16.86
N TRP A 11 -6.98 11.45 -17.58
CA TRP A 11 -6.66 10.06 -17.26
C TRP A 11 -5.85 9.94 -15.97
N ILE A 12 -4.82 10.78 -15.80
CA ILE A 12 -4.00 10.84 -14.59
C ILE A 12 -4.87 11.13 -13.36
N GLU A 13 -5.74 12.12 -13.43
CA GLU A 13 -6.61 12.50 -12.31
C GLU A 13 -7.49 11.33 -11.86
N ARG A 14 -8.23 10.71 -12.80
CA ARG A 14 -9.11 9.58 -12.47
C ARG A 14 -8.36 8.35 -11.97
N SER A 15 -7.24 8.01 -12.60
CA SER A 15 -6.45 6.84 -12.23
C SER A 15 -5.69 7.03 -10.92
N SER A 16 -5.24 8.26 -10.62
CA SER A 16 -4.48 8.54 -9.39
C SER A 16 -5.31 8.29 -8.14
N ALA A 17 -6.57 8.72 -8.12
CA ALA A 17 -7.48 8.46 -7.01
C ALA A 17 -7.69 6.96 -6.78
N HIS A 18 -7.82 6.19 -7.87
CA HIS A 18 -7.93 4.73 -7.82
C HIS A 18 -6.67 4.09 -7.19
N TYR A 19 -5.47 4.46 -7.66
CA TYR A 19 -4.22 3.91 -7.14
C TYR A 19 -3.96 4.30 -5.68
N VAL A 20 -4.30 5.53 -5.28
CA VAL A 20 -4.20 5.96 -3.87
C VAL A 20 -5.12 5.13 -2.98
N ALA A 21 -6.37 4.90 -3.41
CA ALA A 21 -7.33 4.08 -2.65
C ALA A 21 -6.84 2.62 -2.54
N LEU A 22 -6.35 2.05 -3.64
CA LEU A 22 -5.81 0.69 -3.65
C LEU A 22 -4.60 0.55 -2.72
N SER A 23 -3.67 1.50 -2.78
CA SER A 23 -2.49 1.54 -1.91
C SER A 23 -2.88 1.61 -0.44
N ARG A 24 -3.83 2.48 -0.06
CA ARG A 24 -4.31 2.56 1.34
C ARG A 24 -4.93 1.26 1.82
N LYS A 25 -5.74 0.61 0.98
CA LYS A 25 -6.37 -0.68 1.32
C LYS A 25 -5.30 -1.76 1.57
N PHE A 26 -4.32 -1.87 0.67
CA PHE A 26 -3.22 -2.83 0.81
C PHE A 26 -2.42 -2.61 2.10
N MET A 27 -2.11 -1.34 2.44
CA MET A 27 -1.39 -1.01 3.68
C MET A 27 -2.21 -1.29 4.94
N ALA A 28 -3.54 -1.18 4.88
CA ALA A 28 -4.42 -1.49 6.02
C ALA A 28 -4.51 -3.00 6.31
N GLU A 29 -4.46 -3.85 5.27
CA GLU A 29 -4.42 -5.31 5.42
C GLU A 29 -3.07 -5.81 5.98
N SER A 30 -2.02 -4.99 5.93
CA SER A 30 -0.65 -5.30 6.32
C SER A 30 -0.11 -4.27 7.32
N ALA A 31 -0.88 -3.96 8.36
CA ALA A 31 -0.48 -3.00 9.39
C ALA A 31 0.21 -3.69 10.58
N CYS A 32 1.27 -3.08 11.09
CA CYS A 32 1.97 -3.53 12.28
C CYS A 32 1.10 -3.34 13.52
N GLU A 33 0.94 -4.38 14.33
CA GLU A 33 0.18 -4.35 15.59
C GLU A 33 0.76 -3.41 16.65
N LEU A 34 2.05 -3.05 16.55
CA LEU A 34 2.70 -2.16 17.52
C LEU A 34 2.65 -0.68 17.13
N CYS A 35 2.85 -0.35 15.85
CA CYS A 35 2.97 1.05 15.40
C CYS A 35 2.06 1.44 14.23
N GLY A 36 1.29 0.51 13.67
CA GLY A 36 0.44 0.73 12.51
C GLY A 36 1.18 0.91 11.18
N GLY A 37 2.52 0.85 11.18
CA GLY A 37 3.33 0.94 9.96
C GLY A 37 3.18 -0.27 9.05
N PRO A 38 3.57 -0.16 7.77
CA PRO A 38 3.42 -1.24 6.81
C PRO A 38 4.28 -2.46 7.16
N THR A 39 3.74 -3.65 6.94
CA THR A 39 4.43 -4.93 7.12
C THR A 39 4.66 -5.62 5.79
N LEU A 40 5.74 -6.39 5.72
CA LEU A 40 6.07 -7.26 4.60
C LEU A 40 6.15 -8.70 5.11
N GLU A 41 5.43 -9.60 4.45
CA GLU A 41 5.61 -11.04 4.68
C GLU A 41 6.62 -11.60 3.67
N ARG A 42 7.66 -12.27 4.18
CA ARG A 42 8.65 -12.97 3.35
C ARG A 42 9.15 -14.21 4.08
N HIS A 43 9.11 -15.37 3.43
CA HIS A 43 9.56 -16.64 4.02
C HIS A 43 8.95 -16.93 5.41
N CYS A 44 7.63 -16.72 5.57
CA CYS A 44 6.91 -16.87 6.83
C CYS A 44 7.40 -15.94 7.97
N LYS A 45 8.09 -14.85 7.66
CA LYS A 45 8.38 -13.75 8.59
C LYS A 45 7.56 -12.54 8.19
N ILE A 46 6.79 -11.98 9.13
CA ILE A 46 6.15 -10.68 8.97
C ILE A 46 7.05 -9.64 9.63
N VAL A 47 7.49 -8.65 8.85
CA VAL A 47 8.44 -7.62 9.30
C VAL A 47 7.82 -6.24 9.12
N CYS A 48 7.80 -5.42 10.17
CA CYS A 48 7.40 -4.02 10.07
C CYS A 48 8.54 -3.17 9.48
N LEU A 49 8.26 -2.48 8.39
CA LEU A 49 9.23 -1.62 7.69
C LEU A 49 9.46 -0.27 8.40
N ASN A 50 8.67 0.04 9.45
CA ASN A 50 8.77 1.28 10.21
C ASN A 50 9.51 1.11 11.54
N CYS A 51 9.11 0.14 12.38
CA CYS A 51 9.70 -0.05 13.72
C CYS A 51 10.61 -1.28 13.85
N GLY A 52 10.70 -2.13 12.82
CA GLY A 52 11.53 -3.34 12.85
C GLY A 52 10.95 -4.53 13.63
N TYR A 53 9.71 -4.44 14.13
CA TYR A 53 9.00 -5.57 14.73
C TYR A 53 8.95 -6.76 13.77
N GLN A 54 9.12 -7.96 14.30
CA GLN A 54 9.06 -9.21 13.53
C GLN A 54 8.21 -10.23 14.29
N ARG A 55 7.37 -10.96 13.54
CA ARG A 55 6.69 -12.16 14.03
C ARG A 55 6.70 -13.24 12.96
N ASP A 56 6.55 -14.49 13.38
CA ASP A 56 6.41 -15.59 12.43
C ASP A 56 4.96 -15.62 11.92
N CYS A 57 4.77 -16.04 10.66
CA CYS A 57 3.45 -16.09 10.04
C CYS A 57 2.52 -17.13 10.67
N SER A 58 3.12 -18.09 11.40
CA SER A 58 2.45 -19.10 12.21
C SER A 58 2.02 -18.61 13.59
N ASP A 59 2.54 -17.47 14.04
CA ASP A 59 2.13 -16.89 15.32
C ASP A 59 0.67 -16.39 15.17
N PRO A 60 -0.27 -16.88 15.99
CA PRO A 60 -1.68 -16.54 15.90
C PRO A 60 -1.97 -15.06 16.22
#